data_AF-A0A0G1J2A9-F1
#
_entry.id   AF-A0A0G1J2A9-F1
#
_cell.length_a   1.000
_cell.length_b   1.000
_cell.length_c   1.000
_cell.angle_alpha   90.00
_cell.angle_beta   90.00
_cell.angle_gamma   90.00
#
_symmetry.space_group_name_H-M   'P 1'
#
loop_
_entity.id
_entity.type
_entity.pdbx_description
1 polymer ?
#
loop_
_entity_poly.entity_id
_entity_poly.type
_entity_poly.pdbx_seq_one_letter_code
_entity_poly.pdbx_strand_id
1 'polypeptide(L)'
;MTTKTLALNNIERKIFWVLSTALTIVLSFYLYSALVITIAGVDRNNINRAAHELAVTSGSLEAEYLAEMNRVTLAYAQNLGFHEVNAKFTGDTGSKVAIAR
;
A
#
# COMPACT_ATOMS: atom_id res chain seq x y z
N MET A 1 -46.76 -10.07 -68.19
CA MET A 1 -46.83 -9.47 -66.85
C MET A 1 -46.24 -10.45 -65.85
N THR A 2 -45.02 -10.20 -65.36
CA THR A 2 -44.38 -11.03 -64.33
C THR A 2 -44.86 -10.58 -62.96
N THR A 3 -45.73 -11.37 -62.36
CA THR A 3 -46.23 -11.16 -61.00
C THR A 3 -45.07 -11.27 -60.01
N LYS A 4 -44.60 -10.14 -59.47
CA LYS A 4 -43.65 -10.14 -58.36
C LYS A 4 -44.40 -10.55 -57.09
N THR A 5 -44.42 -11.84 -56.77
CA THR A 5 -44.80 -12.29 -55.43
C THR A 5 -43.76 -11.75 -54.46
N LEU A 6 -44.16 -10.77 -53.65
CA LEU A 6 -43.29 -10.10 -52.69
C LEU A 6 -42.78 -11.15 -51.68
N ALA A 7 -41.48 -11.43 -51.69
CA ALA A 7 -40.84 -12.44 -50.86
C ALA A 7 -40.71 -11.96 -49.40
N LEU A 8 -41.82 -11.81 -48.68
CA LEU A 8 -41.84 -11.36 -47.27
C LEU A 8 -40.99 -12.26 -46.35
N ASN A 9 -40.98 -13.58 -46.58
CA ASN A 9 -40.23 -14.56 -45.79
C ASN A 9 -38.71 -14.25 -45.69
N ASN A 10 -38.11 -13.71 -46.76
CA ASN A 10 -36.69 -13.39 -46.76
C ASN A 10 -36.37 -12.14 -45.92
N ILE A 11 -37.30 -11.18 -45.84
CA ILE A 11 -37.13 -9.95 -45.09
C ILE A 11 -37.26 -10.24 -43.59
N GLU A 12 -38.28 -10.99 -43.18
CA GLU A 12 -38.51 -11.39 -41.79
C GLU A 12 -37.33 -12.20 -41.24
N ARG A 13 -36.83 -13.16 -42.01
CA ARG A 13 -35.65 -13.95 -41.64
C ARG A 13 -34.40 -13.08 -41.47
N LYS A 14 -34.19 -12.09 -42.34
CA LYS A 14 -33.06 -11.17 -42.24
C LYS A 14 -33.16 -10.30 -40.99
N ILE A 15 -34.35 -9.79 -40.68
CA ILE A 15 -34.61 -9.00 -39.46
C ILE A 15 -34.36 -9.85 -38.20
N PHE A 16 -34.82 -11.11 -38.20
CA PHE A 16 -34.60 -12.03 -37.08
C PHE A 16 -33.10 -12.25 -36.80
N TRP A 17 -32.30 -12.52 -37.84
CA TRP A 17 -30.86 -12.71 -37.67
C TRP A 17 -30.14 -11.44 -37.22
N VAL A 18 -30.55 -10.27 -37.71
CA VAL A 18 -29.99 -8.99 -37.26
C VAL A 18 -30.30 -8.74 -35.79
N LEU A 19 -31.55 -8.94 -35.38
CA LEU A 19 -31.96 -8.79 -33.97
C LEU A 19 -31.28 -9.81 -33.07
N SER A 20 -31.18 -11.07 -33.49
CA SER A 20 -30.50 -12.12 -32.73
C SER A 20 -29.01 -11.81 -32.56
N THR A 21 -28.34 -11.33 -33.60
CA THR A 21 -26.93 -10.93 -33.53
C THR A 21 -26.75 -9.72 -32.63
N ALA A 22 -27.60 -8.70 -32.77
CA ALA A 22 -27.57 -7.52 -31.91
C ALA A 22 -27.79 -7.86 -30.42
N LEU A 23 -28.77 -8.73 -30.13
CA LEU A 23 -29.03 -9.23 -28.78
C LEU A 23 -27.80 -9.95 -28.22
N THR A 24 -27.16 -10.80 -29.02
CA THR A 24 -25.97 -11.55 -28.62
C THR A 24 -24.82 -10.59 -28.30
N ILE A 25 -24.59 -9.58 -29.14
CA ILE A 25 -23.56 -8.56 -28.91
C ILE A 25 -23.82 -7.81 -27.60
N VAL A 26 -25.07 -7.38 -27.36
CA VAL A 26 -25.44 -6.64 -26.14
C VAL A 26 -25.24 -7.52 -24.91
N LEU A 27 -25.64 -8.79 -24.95
CA LEU A 27 -25.43 -9.74 -23.85
C LEU A 27 -23.94 -9.98 -23.59
N SER A 28 -23.14 -10.21 -24.62
CA SER A 28 -21.69 -10.39 -24.47
C SER A 28 -21.03 -9.14 -23.90
N PHE A 29 -21.40 -7.95 -24.38
CA PHE A 29 -20.88 -6.69 -23.87
C PHE A 29 -21.24 -6.46 -22.40
N TYR A 30 -22.49 -6.77 -22.02
CA TYR A 30 -22.94 -6.68 -20.64
C TYR A 30 -22.13 -7.61 -19.72
N LEU A 31 -21.98 -8.88 -20.10
CA LEU A 31 -21.21 -9.85 -19.32
C LEU A 31 -19.74 -9.45 -19.19
N TYR A 32 -19.14 -8.98 -20.28
CA TYR A 32 -17.78 -8.45 -20.27
C TYR A 32 -17.65 -7.25 -19.32
N SER A 33 -18.57 -6.29 -19.42
CA SER A 33 -18.55 -5.09 -18.57
C SER A 33 -18.71 -5.44 -17.09
N ALA A 34 -19.63 -6.35 -16.76
CA ALA A 34 -19.82 -6.83 -15.40
C ALA A 34 -18.54 -7.47 -14.85
N LEU A 35 -17.90 -8.35 -15.62
CA LEU A 35 -16.64 -8.99 -15.25
C LEU A 35 -15.53 -7.96 -14.98
N VAL A 36 -15.35 -6.99 -15.89
CA VAL A 36 -14.32 -5.94 -15.75
C VAL A 36 -14.55 -5.11 -14.50
N ILE A 37 -15.80 -4.71 -14.22
CA ILE A 37 -16.13 -3.93 -13.02
C ILE A 37 -15.84 -4.73 -11.75
N THR A 38 -16.19 -6.02 -11.73
CA THR A 38 -15.90 -6.89 -10.58
C THR A 38 -14.40 -7.01 -10.33
N ILE A 39 -13.59 -7.27 -11.37
CA ILE A 39 -12.14 -7.37 -11.25
C ILE A 39 -11.54 -6.06 -10.76
N ALA A 40 -11.93 -4.92 -11.37
CA ALA A 40 -11.44 -3.61 -10.97
C ALA A 40 -11.81 -3.28 -9.50
N GLY A 41 -12.98 -3.71 -9.03
CA GLY A 41 -13.39 -3.58 -7.63
C GLY A 41 -12.48 -4.37 -6.69
N VAL A 42 -12.15 -5.62 -7.04
CA VAL A 42 -11.22 -6.47 -6.27
C VAL A 42 -9.81 -5.89 -6.26
N ASP A 43 -9.29 -5.45 -7.41
CA ASP A 43 -7.97 -4.85 -7.52
C ASP A 43 -7.85 -3.58 -6.69
N ARG A 44 -8.86 -2.71 -6.74
CA ARG A 44 -8.92 -1.51 -5.90
C ARG A 44 -8.90 -1.86 -4.41
N ASN A 45 -9.62 -2.89 -4.00
CA ASN A 45 -9.63 -3.32 -2.61
C ASN A 45 -8.26 -3.86 -2.17
N ASN A 46 -7.59 -4.64 -3.03
CA ASN A 46 -6.25 -5.15 -2.77
C ASN A 46 -5.22 -4.03 -2.65
N ILE A 47 -5.26 -3.05 -3.55
CA ILE A 47 -4.40 -1.86 -3.49
C ILE A 47 -4.64 -1.07 -2.21
N ASN A 48 -5.90 -0.81 -1.84
CA ASN A 48 -6.23 -0.11 -0.62
C ASN A 48 -5.72 -0.84 0.62
N ARG A 49 -5.84 -2.18 0.66
CA ARG A 49 -5.34 -2.99 1.76
C ARG A 49 -3.81 -2.91 1.85
N ALA A 50 -3.11 -3.05 0.73
CA ALA A 50 -1.65 -2.95 0.69
C ALA A 50 -1.17 -1.54 1.10
N ALA A 51 -1.86 -0.49 0.66
CA ALA A 51 -1.57 0.88 1.05
C ALA A 51 -1.79 1.11 2.56
N HIS A 52 -2.87 0.54 3.12
CA HIS A 52 -3.15 0.63 4.55
C HIS A 52 -2.10 -0.12 5.38
N GLU A 53 -1.72 -1.33 4.96
CA GLU A 53 -0.67 -2.10 5.60
C GLU A 53 0.67 -1.35 5.58
N LEU A 54 1.05 -0.78 4.43
CA LEU A 54 2.25 0.03 4.31
C LEU A 54 2.23 1.27 5.22
N ALA A 55 1.09 1.95 5.31
CA ALA A 55 0.93 3.12 6.19
C ALA A 55 1.07 2.73 7.67
N VAL A 56 0.50 1.60 8.08
CA VAL A 56 0.63 1.07 9.45
C VAL A 56 2.08 0.70 9.74
N THR A 57 2.74 -0.03 8.85
CA THR A 57 4.16 -0.40 9.01
C THR A 57 5.06 0.83 9.08
N SER A 58 4.86 1.82 8.19
CA SER A 58 5.61 3.08 8.21
C SER A 58 5.41 3.83 9.53
N GLY A 59 4.16 3.96 9.99
CA GLY A 59 3.86 4.63 11.26
C GLY A 59 4.46 3.90 12.47
N SER A 60 4.47 2.56 12.45
CA SER A 60 5.14 1.78 13.51
C SER A 60 6.65 1.99 13.52
N LEU A 61 7.28 2.07 12.34
CA LEU A 61 8.72 2.29 12.20
C LEU A 61 9.11 3.72 12.61
N GLU A 62 8.29 4.71 12.27
CA GLU A 62 8.47 6.09 12.72
C GLU A 62 8.38 6.19 14.25
N ALA A 63 7.40 5.52 14.86
CA ALA A 63 7.27 5.47 16.31
C ALA A 63 8.47 4.78 16.97
N GLU A 64 8.96 3.68 16.39
CA GLU A 64 10.17 2.99 16.86
C GLU A 64 11.42 3.88 16.73
N TYR A 65 11.59 4.56 15.60
CA TYR A 65 12.68 5.51 15.39
C TYR A 65 12.66 6.64 16.42
N LEU A 66 11.50 7.23 16.69
CA LEU A 66 11.35 8.28 17.71
C LEU A 66 11.62 7.74 19.13
N ALA A 67 11.21 6.50 19.43
CA ALA A 67 11.50 5.87 20.70
C ALA A 67 13.00 5.60 20.88
N GLU A 68 13.69 5.14 19.85
CA GLU A 68 15.13 4.87 19.88
C GLU A 68 15.94 6.18 19.93
N MET A 69 15.52 7.23 19.23
CA MET A 69 16.13 8.56 19.34
C MET A 69 16.01 9.13 20.77
N ASN A 70 14.93 8.79 21.47
CA ASN A 70 14.71 9.15 22.88
C ASN A 70 15.34 8.15 23.86
N ARG A 71 15.90 7.03 23.41
CA ARG A 71 16.61 6.08 24.26
C ARG A 71 17.99 6.64 24.59
N VAL A 72 18.16 7.00 25.86
CA VAL A 72 19.44 7.23 26.57
C VAL A 72 20.49 7.92 25.70
N THR A 73 20.16 9.09 25.16
CA THR A 73 21.15 9.99 24.58
C THR A 73 21.82 10.80 25.68
N LEU A 74 23.10 11.13 25.51
CA LEU A 74 23.86 11.96 26.45
C LEU A 74 23.13 13.28 26.75
N ALA A 75 22.51 13.89 25.74
CA ALA A 75 21.71 15.09 25.88
C ALA A 75 20.44 14.87 26.74
N TYR A 76 19.78 13.72 26.62
CA TYR A 76 18.64 13.36 27.47
C TYR A 76 19.06 13.11 28.92
N ALA A 77 20.20 12.42 29.13
CA ALA A 77 20.79 12.24 30.46
C ALA A 77 21.18 13.60 31.09
N GLN A 78 21.78 14.50 30.31
CA GLN A 78 22.10 15.86 30.75
C GLN A 78 20.85 16.69 31.09
N ASN A 79 19.78 16.58 30.31
CA ASN A 79 18.49 17.22 30.62
C ASN A 79 17.81 16.67 31.88
N LEU A 80 18.03 15.39 32.21
CA LEU A 80 17.57 14.76 33.46
C LEU A 80 18.43 15.16 34.69
N GLY A 81 19.45 15.99 34.51
CA GLY A 81 20.35 16.45 35.58
C GLY A 81 21.53 15.51 35.85
N PHE A 82 21.78 14.52 34.97
CA PHE A 82 23.01 13.73 35.03
C PHE A 82 24.15 14.52 34.40
N HIS A 83 25.18 14.83 35.20
CA HIS A 83 26.39 15.45 34.72
C HIS A 83 27.47 14.40 34.47
N GLU A 84 28.28 14.56 33.41
CA GLU A 84 29.45 13.72 33.19
C GLU A 84 30.39 13.86 34.39
N VAL A 85 30.63 12.73 35.07
CA VAL A 85 31.55 12.69 36.19
C VAL A 85 32.95 12.77 35.61
N ASN A 86 33.61 13.91 35.77
CA ASN A 86 35.04 14.02 35.50
C ASN A 86 35.74 13.02 36.42
N ALA A 87 36.34 11.96 35.84
CA ALA A 87 37.03 10.93 36.58
C ALA A 87 38.12 11.58 37.44
N LYS A 88 37.84 11.69 38.74
CA LYS A 88 38.66 12.37 39.76
C LYS A 88 40.05 11.74 39.95
N PHE A 89 40.40 10.72 39.17
CA PHE A 89 41.63 9.93 39.29
C PHE A 89 42.48 9.88 38.01
N THR A 90 42.23 10.73 37.02
CA THR A 90 43.13 10.85 35.84
C THR A 90 44.08 12.03 36.00
N GLY A 91 44.74 12.14 37.16
CA GLY A 91 45.58 13.30 37.46
C GLY A 91 46.55 13.16 38.63
N ASP A 92 46.84 11.95 39.11
CA ASP A 92 47.96 11.74 40.05
C ASP A 92 48.96 10.72 39.52
N THR A 93 49.64 11.09 38.43
CA THR A 93 50.95 10.56 38.04
C THR A 93 52.05 11.43 38.65
N GLY A 94 52.01 11.66 39.97
CA GLY A 94 53.00 12.52 40.64
C GLY A 94 53.29 12.23 42.11
N SER A 95 52.39 11.59 42.85
CA SER A 95 52.64 11.30 44.26
C SER A 95 53.49 10.04 44.43
N LYS A 96 54.79 10.26 44.68
CA LYS A 96 55.71 9.25 45.19
C LYS A 96 55.13 8.65 46.47
N VAL A 97 54.59 7.44 46.37
CA VAL A 97 54.34 6.59 47.54
C VAL A 97 55.70 6.24 48.14
N ALA A 98 56.09 6.95 49.20
CA ALA A 98 57.22 6.58 50.02
C ALA A 98 56.89 5.27 50.73
N ILE A 99 57.54 4.19 50.28
CA ILE A 99 57.55 2.91 50.98
C ILE A 99 58.40 3.12 52.25
N ALA A 100 57.73 3.20 53.40
CA ALA A 100 58.40 3.07 54.69
C ALA A 100 58.84 1.60 54.86
N ARG A 101 60.12 1.42 55.21
CA ARG A 101 60.76 0.14 55.54
C ARG A 101 60.08 -0.54 56.71
#